data_AF-E4S9F9-F1
#
_entry.id   AF-E4S9F9-F1
#
_cell.length_a   1.000
_cell.length_b   1.000
_cell.length_c   1.000
_cell.angle_alpha   90.00
_cell.angle_beta   90.00
_cell.angle_gamma   90.00
#
_symmetry.space_group_name_H-M   'P 1'
#
loop_
_entity.id
_entity.type
_entity.pdbx_description
1 polymer ?
#
loop_
_entity_poly.entity_id
_entity_poly.type
_entity_poly.pdbx_seq_one_letter_code
_entity_poly.pdbx_strand_id
1 'polypeptide(L)'
;MKNSKVISLIMLGILVIAWFTRWDYKATKTFDDFVVKWKIDRWTGYRWVEVFSVDSWEKPAYSDQKQKDNALKYRKIATFVWYGLFGINFIWLIISWLLLPKKQGRNDKLTKKDEEIQT
;
A
#
# COMPACT_ATOMS: atom_id res chain seq x y z
N MET A 1 0.62 -23.61 10.69
CA MET A 1 0.74 -22.24 10.13
C MET A 1 -0.61 -21.51 10.08
N LYS A 2 -1.41 -21.51 11.17
CA LYS A 2 -2.69 -20.76 11.18
C LYS A 2 -2.48 -19.24 11.04
N ASN A 3 -1.29 -18.76 11.42
CA ASN A 3 -0.99 -17.34 11.52
C ASN A 3 -0.42 -16.71 10.24
N SER A 4 0.00 -17.49 9.22
CA SER A 4 0.61 -16.91 8.02
C SER A 4 -0.36 -16.07 7.19
N LYS A 5 -1.65 -16.47 7.16
CA LYS A 5 -2.73 -15.72 6.51
C LYS A 5 -2.97 -14.39 7.21
N VAL A 6 -2.98 -14.41 8.55
CA VAL A 6 -3.18 -13.22 9.38
C VAL A 6 -2.00 -12.25 9.20
N ILE A 7 -0.76 -12.74 9.23
CA ILE A 7 0.44 -11.92 9.00
C ILE A 7 0.40 -11.27 7.61
N SER A 8 0.07 -12.04 6.57
CA SER A 8 -0.03 -11.52 5.20
C SER A 8 -1.11 -10.43 5.10
N LEU A 9 -2.28 -10.64 5.72
CA LEU A 9 -3.36 -9.66 5.76
C LEU A 9 -2.96 -8.38 6.49
N ILE A 10 -2.28 -8.50 7.64
CA ILE A 10 -1.75 -7.35 8.39
C ILE A 10 -0.74 -6.58 7.54
N MET A 11 0.20 -7.28 6.89
CA MET A 11 1.18 -6.65 6.00
C MET A 11 0.52 -5.92 4.84
N LEU A 12 -0.51 -6.50 4.23
CA LEU A 12 -1.30 -5.85 3.18
C LEU A 12 -1.96 -4.57 3.72
N GLY A 13 -2.58 -4.64 4.91
CA GLY A 13 -3.16 -3.47 5.57
C GLY A 13 -2.14 -2.36 5.81
N ILE A 14 -0.95 -2.71 6.31
CA ILE A 14 0.15 -1.75 6.50
C ILE A 14 0.58 -1.12 5.18
N LEU A 15 0.72 -1.90 4.10
CA LEU A 15 1.11 -1.38 2.78
C LEU A 15 0.08 -0.39 2.22
N VAL A 16 -1.22 -0.67 2.40
CA VAL A 16 -2.31 0.22 1.99
C VAL A 16 -2.28 1.52 2.79
N ILE A 17 -2.16 1.44 4.12
CA ILE A 17 -2.06 2.62 4.98
C ILE A 17 -0.83 3.45 4.60
N ALA A 18 0.32 2.79 4.42
CA ALA A 18 1.56 3.44 4.00
C ALA A 18 1.38 4.22 2.68
N TRP A 19 0.64 3.68 1.72
CA TRP A 19 0.32 4.37 0.45
C TRP A 19 -0.51 5.63 0.67
N PHE A 20 -1.58 5.55 1.47
CA PHE A 20 -2.39 6.72 1.78
C PHE A 20 -1.60 7.80 2.53
N THR A 21 -0.67 7.39 3.41
CA THR A 21 0.20 8.33 4.15
C THR A 21 1.40 8.85 3.34
N ARG A 22 1.52 8.47 2.07
CA ARG A 22 2.62 8.89 1.19
C ARG A 22 2.66 10.40 0.98
N TRP A 23 1.49 11.03 0.82
CA TRP A 23 1.36 12.44 0.46
C TRP A 23 1.08 13.31 1.69
N ASP A 24 1.85 14.38 1.84
CA ASP A 24 1.71 15.36 2.91
C ASP A 24 1.45 16.74 2.33
N TYR A 25 0.21 17.23 2.46
CA TYR A 25 -0.18 18.56 1.97
C TYR A 25 0.28 19.63 2.94
N LYS A 26 1.17 20.53 2.49
CA LYS A 26 1.78 21.57 3.33
C LYS A 26 1.13 22.94 3.20
N ALA A 27 0.66 23.27 2.00
CA ALA A 27 0.05 24.57 1.74
C ALA A 27 -1.03 24.42 0.67
N THR A 28 -2.03 25.27 0.75
CA THR A 28 -3.06 25.45 -0.28
C THR A 28 -3.27 26.93 -0.48
N LYS A 29 -3.33 27.37 -1.75
CA LYS A 29 -3.65 28.73 -2.13
C LYS A 29 -4.73 28.68 -3.18
N THR A 30 -5.84 29.34 -2.90
CA THR A 30 -6.98 29.46 -3.82
C THR A 30 -6.86 30.77 -4.57
N PHE A 31 -7.11 30.69 -5.88
CA PHE A 31 -7.30 31.80 -6.80
C PHE A 31 -8.71 31.71 -7.37
N ASP A 32 -9.20 32.76 -8.01
CA ASP A 32 -10.57 32.84 -8.49
C ASP A 32 -10.94 31.68 -9.44
N ASP A 33 -9.99 31.25 -10.29
CA ASP A 33 -10.21 30.21 -11.30
C ASP A 33 -9.52 28.86 -10.99
N PHE A 34 -8.67 28.78 -9.95
CA PHE A 34 -7.92 27.56 -9.65
C PHE A 34 -7.39 27.47 -8.21
N VAL A 35 -7.12 26.25 -7.76
CA VAL A 35 -6.52 25.96 -6.44
C VAL A 35 -5.15 25.33 -6.62
N VAL A 36 -4.13 25.92 -6.03
CA VAL A 36 -2.77 25.37 -6.00
C VAL A 36 -2.53 24.70 -4.65
N LYS A 37 -2.19 23.42 -4.65
CA LYS A 37 -1.77 22.66 -3.47
C LYS A 37 -0.31 22.28 -3.58
N TRP A 38 0.43 22.50 -2.50
CA TRP A 38 1.81 22.02 -2.37
C TRP A 38 1.80 20.76 -1.50
N LYS A 39 2.34 19.68 -2.04
CA LYS A 39 2.47 18.41 -1.34
C LYS A 39 3.91 17.91 -1.34
N ILE A 40 4.26 17.14 -0.32
CA ILE A 40 5.55 16.48 -0.19
C ILE A 40 5.31 14.99 -0.32
N ASP A 41 6.10 14.33 -1.17
CA ASP A 41 6.18 12.87 -1.21
C ASP A 41 7.07 12.41 -0.04
N ARG A 42 6.48 11.87 1.03
CA ARG A 42 7.24 11.48 2.23
C ARG A 42 8.25 10.37 1.96
N TRP A 43 8.09 9.60 0.90
CA TRP A 43 9.00 8.51 0.57
C TRP A 43 10.26 8.98 -0.13
N THR A 44 10.16 10.05 -0.92
CA THR A 44 11.26 10.55 -1.74
C THR A 44 11.79 11.91 -1.24
N GLY A 45 11.05 12.59 -0.37
CA GLY A 45 11.36 13.93 0.13
C GLY A 45 11.13 15.07 -0.87
N TYR A 46 10.71 14.76 -2.10
CA TYR A 46 10.53 15.78 -3.14
C TYR A 46 9.19 16.50 -3.02
N ARG A 47 9.21 17.79 -3.37
CA ARG A 47 8.05 18.68 -3.39
C ARG A 47 7.33 18.63 -4.73
N TRP A 48 6.01 18.64 -4.67
CA TRP A 48 5.10 18.58 -5.79
C TRP A 48 4.09 19.72 -5.70
N VAL A 49 3.68 20.22 -6.85
CA VAL A 49 2.61 21.20 -7.00
C VAL A 49 1.49 20.55 -7.79
N GLU A 50 0.29 20.64 -7.22
CA GLU A 50 -0.93 20.18 -7.85
C GLU A 50 -1.82 21.39 -8.08
N VAL A 51 -2.21 21.62 -9.32
CA VAL A 51 -3.07 22.73 -9.70
C VAL A 51 -4.40 22.14 -10.12
N PHE A 52 -5.45 22.49 -9.36
CA PHE A 52 -6.83 22.13 -9.63
C PHE A 52 -7.49 23.31 -10.35
N SER A 53 -7.76 23.15 -11.64
CA SER A 53 -8.62 24.03 -12.43
C SER A 53 -9.66 23.18 -13.18
N VAL A 54 -10.13 23.60 -14.36
CA VAL A 54 -10.89 22.73 -15.28
C VAL A 54 -10.09 21.47 -15.62
N ASP A 55 -8.76 21.59 -15.73
CA ASP A 55 -7.84 20.47 -15.94
C ASP A 55 -6.89 20.35 -14.74
N SER A 56 -7.01 19.24 -14.00
CA SER A 56 -6.13 18.96 -12.87
C SER A 56 -4.79 18.41 -13.36
N TRP A 57 -3.69 19.07 -13.02
CA TRP A 57 -2.34 18.58 -13.33
C TRP A 57 -1.38 18.68 -12.15
N GLU A 58 -0.40 17.78 -12.13
CA GLU A 58 0.60 17.65 -11.07
C GLU A 58 2.01 17.70 -11.67
N LYS A 59 2.91 18.50 -11.09
CA LYS A 59 4.33 18.53 -11.49
C LYS A 59 5.28 18.81 -10.32
N PRO A 60 6.57 18.46 -10.43
CA PRO A 60 7.55 18.79 -9.41
C PRO A 60 7.66 20.31 -9.19
N ALA A 61 7.84 20.75 -7.94
CA ALA A 61 7.86 22.17 -7.56
C ALA A 61 9.16 22.93 -7.93
N TYR A 62 10.08 22.28 -8.64
CA TYR A 62 11.43 22.77 -8.89
C TYR A 62 11.50 23.51 -10.24
N SER A 63 12.30 24.56 -10.32
CA SER A 63 12.57 25.27 -11.58
C SER A 63 13.65 24.55 -12.41
N ASP A 64 14.70 24.09 -11.73
CA ASP A 64 15.84 23.36 -12.31
C ASP A 64 15.42 22.02 -12.92
N GLN A 65 15.83 21.77 -14.16
CA GLN A 65 15.45 20.58 -14.92
C GLN A 65 16.03 19.30 -14.30
N LYS A 66 17.28 19.36 -13.82
CA LYS A 66 17.93 18.20 -13.19
C LYS A 66 17.17 17.75 -11.94
N GLN A 67 16.71 18.69 -11.11
CA GLN A 67 15.86 18.38 -9.95
C GLN A 67 14.49 17.83 -10.34
N LYS A 68 13.84 18.34 -11.40
CA LYS A 68 12.58 17.78 -11.91
C LYS A 68 12.76 16.34 -12.36
N ASP A 69 13.79 16.06 -13.14
CA ASP A 69 14.08 14.74 -13.68
C ASP A 69 14.38 13.74 -12.55
N ASN A 70 15.16 14.17 -11.55
CA ASN A 70 15.40 13.39 -10.35
C ASN A 70 14.09 13.08 -9.60
N ALA A 71 13.26 14.09 -9.33
CA ALA A 71 11.99 13.90 -8.64
C ALA A 71 11.08 12.89 -9.37
N LEU A 72 10.99 12.99 -10.70
CA LEU A 72 10.24 12.05 -11.54
C LEU A 72 10.83 10.64 -11.50
N LYS A 73 12.16 10.51 -11.61
CA LYS A 73 12.86 9.23 -11.54
C LYS A 73 12.63 8.53 -10.20
N TYR A 74 12.83 9.23 -9.08
CA TYR A 74 12.62 8.67 -7.75
C TYR A 74 11.16 8.32 -7.50
N ARG A 75 10.20 9.15 -7.98
CA ARG A 75 8.77 8.80 -7.90
C ARG A 75 8.46 7.50 -8.64
N LYS A 76 8.99 7.31 -9.86
CA LYS A 76 8.79 6.09 -10.64
C LYS A 76 9.36 4.87 -9.92
N ILE A 77 10.59 4.97 -9.41
CA ILE A 77 11.23 3.89 -8.65
C ILE A 77 10.42 3.54 -7.40
N ALA A 78 10.06 4.53 -6.59
CA ALA A 78 9.30 4.30 -5.35
C ALA A 78 7.94 3.66 -5.63
N THR A 79 7.28 4.08 -6.71
CA THR A 79 5.99 3.52 -7.14
C THR A 79 6.14 2.08 -7.64
N PHE A 80 7.19 1.80 -8.42
CA PHE A 80 7.50 0.45 -8.88
C PHE A 80 7.77 -0.50 -7.71
N VAL A 81 8.63 -0.09 -6.77
CA VAL A 81 8.94 -0.87 -5.55
C VAL A 81 7.66 -1.15 -4.76
N TRP A 82 6.80 -0.15 -4.58
CA TRP A 82 5.56 -0.34 -3.82
C TRP A 82 4.61 -1.32 -4.51
N TYR A 83 4.36 -1.18 -5.81
CA TYR A 83 3.52 -2.13 -6.54
C TYR A 83 4.11 -3.54 -6.55
N GLY A 84 5.44 -3.68 -6.58
CA GLY A 84 6.12 -4.96 -6.45
C GLY A 84 5.86 -5.61 -5.08
N LEU A 85 6.06 -4.87 -3.99
CA LEU A 85 5.79 -5.35 -2.63
C LEU A 85 4.31 -5.71 -2.43
N PHE A 86 3.41 -4.85 -2.89
CA PHE A 86 1.97 -5.06 -2.83
C PHE A 86 1.57 -6.30 -3.63
N GLY A 87 2.04 -6.43 -4.88
CA GLY A 87 1.71 -7.54 -5.76
C GLY A 87 2.21 -8.89 -5.22
N ILE A 88 3.47 -8.95 -4.77
CA ILE A 88 4.03 -10.18 -4.18
C ILE A 88 3.23 -10.59 -2.93
N ASN A 89 2.94 -9.64 -2.04
CA ASN A 89 2.18 -9.92 -0.82
C ASN A 89 0.76 -10.40 -1.15
N PHE A 90 0.11 -9.76 -2.12
CA PHE A 90 -1.24 -10.11 -2.56
C PHE A 90 -1.30 -11.50 -3.21
N ILE A 91 -0.36 -11.83 -4.10
CA ILE A 91 -0.24 -13.16 -4.70
C ILE A 91 0.00 -14.22 -3.62
N TRP A 92 0.88 -13.94 -2.66
CA TRP A 92 1.15 -14.86 -1.56
C TRP A 92 -0.09 -15.12 -0.68
N LEU A 93 -0.89 -14.08 -0.44
CA LEU A 93 -2.16 -14.20 0.27
C LEU A 93 -3.14 -15.11 -0.48
N ILE A 94 -3.28 -14.94 -1.80
CA ILE A 94 -4.12 -15.77 -2.66
C ILE A 94 -3.66 -17.24 -2.62
N ILE A 95 -2.36 -17.49 -2.83
CA ILE A 95 -1.76 -18.83 -2.79
C ILE A 95 -2.03 -19.49 -1.44
N SER A 96 -1.78 -18.75 -0.35
CA SER A 96 -2.03 -19.24 1.02
C SER A 96 -3.50 -19.56 1.26
N TRP A 97 -4.42 -18.84 0.61
CA TRP A 97 -5.85 -19.06 0.76
C TRP A 97 -6.34 -20.27 -0.04
N LEU A 98 -5.89 -20.40 -1.30
CA LEU A 98 -6.31 -21.45 -2.24
C LEU A 98 -5.61 -22.79 -2.00
N LEU A 99 -4.30 -22.82 -1.78
CA LEU A 99 -3.52 -24.06 -1.78
C LEU A 99 -3.36 -24.69 -0.39
N LEU A 100 -3.58 -23.96 0.70
CA LEU A 100 -3.44 -24.51 2.05
C LEU A 100 -4.80 -25.04 2.53
N PRO A 101 -5.02 -26.38 2.52
CA PRO A 101 -6.26 -26.96 3.00
C PRO A 101 -6.50 -26.54 4.45
N LYS A 102 -7.75 -26.22 4.78
CA LYS A 102 -8.18 -25.96 6.16
C LYS A 102 -7.84 -27.21 7.01
N LYS A 103 -6.68 -27.19 7.68
CA LYS A 103 -6.27 -28.19 8.70
C LYS A 103 -7.14 -28.10 9.97
N GLN A 104 -8.40 -27.72 9.82
CA GLN A 104 -9.32 -27.43 10.92
C GLN A 104 -10.05 -28.70 11.40
N GLY A 105 -10.19 -29.75 10.57
CA GLY A 105 -11.04 -30.91 10.89
C GLY A 105 -10.35 -32.15 11.47
N ARG A 106 -9.04 -32.12 11.79
CA ARG A 106 -8.35 -33.32 12.29
C ARG A 106 -8.33 -33.44 13.82
N ASN A 107 -8.38 -32.32 14.55
CA ASN A 107 -8.37 -32.36 16.03
C ASN A 107 -9.77 -32.65 16.60
N ASP A 108 -10.84 -32.12 16.00
CA ASP A 108 -12.22 -32.38 16.46
C ASP A 108 -12.65 -33.85 16.32
N LYS A 109 -11.98 -34.61 15.44
CA LYS A 109 -12.23 -36.06 15.29
C LYS A 109 -11.46 -36.90 16.31
N LEU A 110 -10.38 -36.39 16.90
CA LEU A 110 -9.64 -37.11 17.94
C LEU A 110 -10.34 -36.98 19.29
N THR A 111 -10.78 -35.77 19.65
CA THR A 111 -11.55 -35.53 20.89
C THR A 111 -12.86 -36.31 20.95
N LYS A 112 -13.63 -36.37 19.86
CA LYS A 112 -14.86 -37.19 19.82
C LYS A 112 -14.60 -38.69 19.95
N LYS A 113 -13.47 -39.18 19.44
CA LYS A 113 -13.13 -40.61 19.49
C LYS A 113 -12.67 -41.03 20.88
N ASP A 114 -12.01 -40.14 21.61
CA ASP A 114 -11.60 -40.39 22.99
C ASP A 114 -12.81 -40.38 23.96
N GLU A 115 -13.85 -39.59 23.66
CA GLU A 115 -15.12 -39.60 24.41
C GLU A 115 -15.92 -40.89 24.20
N GLU A 116 -15.98 -41.44 22.98
CA GLU A 116 -16.68 -42.72 22.70
C GLU A 116 -16.02 -43.95 23.35
N ILE A 117 -14.71 -43.90 23.65
CA ILE A 117 -14.00 -45.03 24.29
C ILE A 117 -14.25 -45.08 25.81
N GLN A 118 -14.74 -43.99 26.41
CA GLN A 118 -14.99 -43.90 27.86
C GLN A 118 -16.43 -44.27 28.28
N THR A 119 -17.34 -44.48 27.32
CA THR A 119 -18.72 -44.99 27.52
C THR A 119 -18.85 -46.45 27.19
#